data_AF-A0AAU6DN24-F1
#
_entry.id   AF-A0AAU6DN24-F1
#
_cell.length_a   1.000
_cell.length_b   1.000
_cell.length_c   1.000
_cell.angle_alpha   90.00
_cell.angle_beta   90.00
_cell.angle_gamma   90.00
#
_symmetry.space_group_name_H-M   'P 1'
#
loop_
_entity.id
_entity.type
_entity.pdbx_description
1 polymer ?
#
loop_
_entity_poly.entity_id
_entity_poly.type
_entity_poly.pdbx_seq_one_letter_code
_entity_poly.pdbx_strand_id
1 'polypeptide(L)'
;MTVASTGKAPRTTGSAENEVLPLDVETISYSAEAALSMKMATSTREEIDGAAPAIIGHLNLLLGEDLGADEDESVRELLRKGYGLLDYRNRPTPETPAFGAFDYLKDAAGLTQRLLEIYTHRNTLDAP
;
A
#
# COMPACT_ATOMS: atom_id res chain seq x y z
N MET A 1 14.42 10.39 -64.65
CA MET A 1 13.69 9.26 -64.05
C MET A 1 14.65 8.52 -63.13
N THR A 2 14.14 8.01 -61.98
CA THR A 2 14.81 7.02 -61.06
C THR A 2 15.73 7.68 -59.99
N VAL A 3 15.62 7.54 -58.65
CA VAL A 3 14.61 7.09 -57.65
C VAL A 3 14.90 7.85 -56.34
N ALA A 4 13.88 8.05 -55.50
CA ALA A 4 14.02 8.42 -54.09
C ALA A 4 14.50 7.23 -53.24
N SER A 5 15.33 7.48 -52.21
CA SER A 5 15.58 6.54 -51.12
C SER A 5 15.48 7.27 -49.78
N THR A 6 14.30 7.19 -49.18
CA THR A 6 14.04 7.59 -47.79
C THR A 6 14.48 6.46 -46.88
N GLY A 7 15.63 6.64 -46.23
CA GLY A 7 16.07 5.80 -45.12
C GLY A 7 15.14 5.97 -43.93
N LYS A 8 14.32 4.94 -43.67
CA LYS A 8 13.47 4.79 -42.49
C LYS A 8 14.36 4.54 -41.27
N ALA A 9 14.43 5.50 -40.36
CA ALA A 9 14.99 5.27 -39.03
C ALA A 9 14.12 4.24 -38.28
N PRO A 10 14.68 3.22 -37.63
CA PRO A 10 13.92 2.38 -36.73
C PRO A 10 13.58 3.21 -35.49
N ARG A 11 12.29 3.47 -35.29
CA ARG A 11 11.76 3.79 -33.96
C ARG A 11 11.96 2.53 -33.12
N THR A 12 13.04 2.52 -32.35
CA THR A 12 13.11 1.69 -31.16
C THR A 12 12.13 2.29 -30.17
N THR A 13 10.89 1.80 -30.17
CA THR A 13 10.05 1.86 -28.99
C THR A 13 10.71 0.94 -27.98
N GLY A 14 11.70 1.47 -27.25
CA GLY A 14 12.04 0.92 -25.95
C GLY A 14 10.79 1.11 -25.13
N SER A 15 9.98 0.04 -25.04
CA SER A 15 9.00 -0.07 -23.98
C SER A 15 9.84 0.07 -22.72
N ALA A 16 9.72 1.21 -22.03
CA ALA A 16 10.24 1.31 -20.69
C ALA A 16 9.54 0.20 -19.93
N GLU A 17 10.24 -0.91 -19.75
CA GLU A 17 9.95 -1.91 -18.76
C GLU A 17 9.84 -1.05 -17.50
N ASN A 18 8.61 -0.83 -17.04
CA ASN A 18 8.39 -0.18 -15.75
C ASN A 18 9.03 -1.16 -14.76
N GLU A 19 10.31 -0.98 -14.46
CA GLU A 19 10.95 -1.55 -13.29
C GLU A 19 10.15 -1.02 -12.11
N VAL A 20 9.14 -1.79 -11.70
CA VAL A 20 8.41 -1.54 -10.47
C VAL A 20 9.44 -1.71 -9.37
N LEU A 21 9.87 -0.59 -8.81
CA LEU A 21 10.81 -0.60 -7.70
C LEU A 21 10.16 -1.32 -6.52
N PRO A 22 10.91 -2.20 -5.83
CA PRO A 22 10.37 -2.89 -4.67
C PRO A 22 9.93 -1.88 -3.60
N LEU A 23 8.88 -2.23 -2.87
CA LEU A 23 8.38 -1.43 -1.76
C LEU A 23 9.48 -1.23 -0.70
N ASP A 24 9.52 -0.03 -0.12
CA ASP A 24 10.39 0.28 1.02
C ASP A 24 9.81 -0.35 2.30
N VAL A 25 10.20 -1.61 2.53
CA VAL A 25 9.72 -2.42 3.65
C VAL A 25 10.05 -1.79 5.01
N GLU A 26 11.24 -1.18 5.14
CA GLU A 26 11.68 -0.58 6.40
C GLU A 26 10.81 0.64 6.76
N THR A 27 10.56 1.53 5.81
CA THR A 27 9.70 2.70 6.01
C THR A 27 8.26 2.29 6.34
N ILE A 28 7.71 1.30 5.63
CA ILE A 28 6.34 0.82 5.87
C ILE A 28 6.23 0.19 7.25
N SER A 29 7.16 -0.70 7.61
CA SER A 29 7.22 -1.37 8.91
C SER A 29 7.32 -0.36 10.05
N TYR A 30 8.27 0.58 9.97
CA TYR A 30 8.45 1.62 10.99
C TYR A 30 7.18 2.47 11.18
N SER A 31 6.54 2.87 10.07
CA SER A 31 5.32 3.67 10.12
C SER A 31 4.17 2.90 10.78
N ALA A 32 3.97 1.64 10.40
CA ALA A 32 2.93 0.78 10.96
C ALA A 32 3.15 0.52 12.45
N GLU A 33 4.39 0.26 12.87
CA GLU A 33 4.76 0.06 14.28
C GLU A 33 4.55 1.33 15.11
N ALA A 34 4.88 2.51 14.56
CA ALA A 34 4.64 3.78 15.22
C ALA A 34 3.14 4.00 15.48
N ALA A 35 2.29 3.79 14.46
CA ALA A 35 0.83 3.87 14.59
C ALA A 35 0.26 2.81 15.57
N LEU A 36 0.78 1.59 15.52
CA LEU A 36 0.41 0.52 16.45
C LEU A 36 0.89 0.77 17.88
N SER A 37 1.92 1.60 18.09
CA SER A 37 2.41 2.00 19.41
C SER A 37 1.61 3.14 20.03
N MET A 38 0.82 3.88 19.24
CA MET A 38 -0.07 4.92 19.74
C MET A 38 -1.11 4.34 20.71
N LYS A 39 -1.39 5.10 21.78
CA LYS A 39 -2.37 4.77 22.82
C LYS A 39 -3.44 5.83 22.89
N MET A 40 -4.71 5.42 22.91
CA MET A 40 -5.86 6.33 23.00
C MET A 40 -5.74 7.32 24.16
N ALA A 41 -5.29 6.87 25.32
CA ALA A 41 -5.19 7.70 26.53
C ALA A 41 -4.16 8.84 26.42
N THR A 42 -3.22 8.76 25.48
CA THR A 42 -2.11 9.72 25.35
C THR A 42 -2.00 10.33 23.97
N SER A 43 -2.87 9.96 23.03
CA SER A 43 -2.86 10.48 21.66
C SER A 43 -4.00 11.46 21.48
N THR A 44 -3.69 12.63 20.96
CA THR A 44 -4.67 13.63 20.56
C THR A 44 -5.33 13.24 19.24
N ARG A 45 -6.49 13.83 18.96
CA ARG A 45 -7.15 13.64 17.66
C ARG A 45 -6.26 14.11 16.50
N GLU A 46 -5.57 15.23 16.68
CA GLU A 46 -4.68 15.81 15.68
C GLU A 46 -3.50 14.87 15.35
N GLU A 47 -2.89 14.23 16.36
CA GLU A 47 -1.84 13.23 16.14
C GLU A 47 -2.35 12.00 15.38
N ILE A 48 -3.58 11.54 15.69
CA ILE A 48 -4.22 10.42 14.97
C ILE A 48 -4.45 10.78 13.51
N ASP A 49 -5.04 11.95 13.25
CA ASP A 49 -5.30 12.44 11.90
C ASP A 49 -4.01 12.70 11.12
N GLY A 50 -2.92 13.10 11.80
CA GLY A 50 -1.60 13.27 11.21
C GLY A 50 -0.94 11.94 10.80
N ALA A 51 -1.15 10.87 11.55
CA ALA A 51 -0.58 9.55 11.26
C ALA A 51 -1.34 8.80 10.14
N ALA A 52 -2.66 8.98 10.05
CA ALA A 52 -3.51 8.20 9.15
C ALA A 52 -3.13 8.26 7.66
N PRO A 53 -2.79 9.42 7.05
CA PRO A 53 -2.45 9.49 5.63
C PRO A 53 -1.27 8.60 5.24
N ALA A 54 -0.23 8.51 6.09
CA ALA A 54 0.93 7.66 5.82
C ALA A 54 0.54 6.18 5.80
N ILE A 55 -0.22 5.73 6.80
CA ILE A 55 -0.69 4.34 6.90
C ILE A 55 -1.62 3.98 5.73
N ILE A 56 -2.55 4.87 5.38
CA ILE A 56 -3.45 4.67 4.24
C ILE A 56 -2.65 4.57 2.93
N GLY A 57 -1.62 5.41 2.78
CA GLY A 57 -0.72 5.38 1.62
C GLY A 57 -0.01 4.03 1.51
N HIS A 58 0.59 3.56 2.61
CA HIS A 58 1.28 2.27 2.67
C HIS A 58 0.34 1.09 2.40
N LEU A 59 -0.85 1.09 2.99
CA LEU A 59 -1.88 0.09 2.71
C LEU A 59 -2.24 0.08 1.23
N ASN A 60 -2.43 1.24 0.62
CA ASN A 60 -2.76 1.34 -0.80
C ASN A 60 -1.64 0.83 -1.72
N LEU A 61 -0.37 1.03 -1.34
CA LEU A 61 0.77 0.43 -2.05
C LEU A 61 0.71 -1.09 -1.99
N LEU A 62 0.56 -1.67 -0.80
CA LEU A 62 0.51 -3.12 -0.59
C LEU A 62 -0.69 -3.78 -1.30
N LEU A 63 -1.85 -3.11 -1.35
CA LEU A 63 -3.02 -3.61 -2.07
C LEU A 63 -2.82 -3.64 -3.60
N GLY A 64 -1.83 -2.91 -4.12
CA GLY A 64 -1.43 -2.92 -5.52
C GLY A 64 -0.47 -4.06 -5.90
N GLU A 65 0.08 -4.77 -4.90
CA GLU A 65 1.02 -5.88 -5.11
C GLU A 65 0.30 -7.21 -5.33
N ASP A 66 0.97 -8.14 -6.03
CA ASP A 66 0.51 -9.52 -6.12
C ASP A 66 0.88 -10.31 -4.87
N LEU A 67 -0.05 -10.32 -3.92
CA LEU A 67 0.11 -11.01 -2.63
C LEU A 67 -0.40 -12.47 -2.64
N GLY A 68 -0.85 -12.99 -3.80
CA GLY A 68 -1.33 -14.38 -3.91
C GLY A 68 -2.77 -14.62 -3.49
N ALA A 69 -3.64 -13.65 -3.73
CA ALA A 69 -5.07 -13.74 -3.39
C ALA A 69 -5.81 -14.86 -4.14
N ASP A 70 -5.28 -15.31 -5.27
CA ASP A 70 -5.83 -16.42 -6.04
C ASP A 70 -5.48 -17.78 -5.43
N GLU A 71 -4.35 -17.85 -4.71
CA GLU A 71 -3.87 -19.07 -4.05
C GLU A 71 -4.40 -19.23 -2.62
N ASP A 72 -4.58 -18.13 -1.87
CA ASP A 72 -4.92 -18.15 -0.44
C ASP A 72 -6.15 -17.28 -0.14
N GLU A 73 -7.24 -17.92 0.31
CA GLU A 73 -8.47 -17.22 0.72
C GLU A 73 -8.22 -16.27 1.90
N SER A 74 -7.28 -16.58 2.80
CA SER A 74 -6.95 -15.73 3.93
C SER A 74 -6.35 -14.40 3.44
N VAL A 75 -5.48 -14.45 2.43
CA VAL A 75 -4.94 -13.25 1.77
C VAL A 75 -6.06 -12.47 1.10
N ARG A 76 -6.94 -13.16 0.37
CA ARG A 76 -8.12 -12.56 -0.28
C ARG A 76 -9.01 -11.82 0.71
N GLU A 77 -9.25 -12.38 1.88
CA GLU A 77 -10.00 -11.72 2.95
C GLU A 77 -9.30 -10.47 3.48
N LEU A 78 -7.98 -10.51 3.66
CA LEU A 78 -7.19 -9.35 4.08
C LEU A 78 -7.27 -8.23 3.04
N LEU A 79 -7.12 -8.54 1.75
CA LEU A 79 -7.27 -7.57 0.67
C LEU A 79 -8.67 -6.96 0.65
N ARG A 80 -9.73 -7.77 0.79
CA ARG A 80 -11.11 -7.29 0.86
C ARG A 80 -11.31 -6.31 2.03
N LYS A 81 -10.75 -6.62 3.20
CA LYS A 81 -10.76 -5.71 4.36
C LYS A 81 -10.03 -4.41 4.04
N GLY A 82 -8.89 -4.48 3.35
CA GLY A 82 -8.10 -3.30 2.97
C GLY A 82 -8.84 -2.38 2.01
N TYR A 83 -9.42 -2.93 0.94
CA TYR A 83 -10.29 -2.17 0.04
C TYR A 83 -11.49 -1.55 0.79
N GLY A 84 -12.05 -2.28 1.76
CA GLY A 84 -13.08 -1.75 2.65
C GLY A 84 -12.61 -0.51 3.43
N LEU A 85 -11.43 -0.53 4.03
CA LEU A 85 -10.88 0.62 4.76
C LEU A 85 -10.54 1.80 3.86
N LEU A 86 -10.16 1.56 2.60
CA LEU A 86 -9.86 2.62 1.64
C LEU A 86 -11.12 3.27 1.06
N ASP A 87 -12.27 2.62 1.12
CA ASP A 87 -13.56 3.19 0.69
C ASP A 87 -13.80 4.51 1.45
N TYR A 88 -14.04 5.57 0.69
CA TYR A 88 -14.27 6.91 1.23
C TYR A 88 -15.37 6.95 2.30
N ARG A 89 -16.38 6.09 2.19
CA ARG A 89 -17.51 6.02 3.14
C ARG A 89 -17.09 5.50 4.52
N ASN A 90 -15.98 4.79 4.60
CA ASN A 90 -15.46 4.19 5.83
C ASN A 90 -14.33 5.03 6.46
N ARG A 91 -13.89 6.11 5.79
CA ARG A 91 -12.84 6.98 6.31
C ARG A 91 -13.37 7.90 7.41
N PRO A 92 -12.58 8.15 8.47
CA PRO A 92 -12.92 9.17 9.44
C PRO A 92 -13.08 10.55 8.79
N THR A 93 -14.11 11.27 9.21
CA THR A 93 -14.37 12.68 8.87
C THR A 93 -14.04 13.58 10.07
N PRO A 94 -14.07 14.92 9.90
CA PRO A 94 -13.93 15.85 11.03
C PRO A 94 -14.95 15.65 12.15
N GLU A 95 -16.13 15.11 11.83
CA GLU A 95 -17.21 14.81 12.78
C GLU A 95 -17.04 13.44 13.46
N THR A 96 -16.15 12.60 12.95
CA THR A 96 -15.88 11.29 13.57
C THR A 96 -15.27 11.50 14.95
N PRO A 97 -15.75 10.84 16.02
CA PRO A 97 -15.12 10.95 17.34
C PRO A 97 -13.66 10.46 17.34
N ALA A 98 -12.85 10.96 18.27
CA ALA A 98 -11.44 10.56 18.40
C ALA A 98 -11.24 9.04 18.51
N PHE A 99 -12.12 8.36 19.24
CA PHE A 99 -12.03 6.90 19.35
C PHE A 99 -12.24 6.19 18.02
N GLY A 100 -13.17 6.68 17.18
CA GLY A 100 -13.46 6.06 15.88
C GLY A 100 -12.31 6.24 14.89
N ALA A 101 -11.66 7.40 14.88
CA ALA A 101 -10.47 7.59 14.05
C ALA A 101 -9.26 6.80 14.56
N PHE A 102 -9.12 6.65 15.89
CA PHE A 102 -8.10 5.81 16.46
C PHE A 102 -8.32 4.35 16.05
N ASP A 103 -9.53 3.81 16.19
CA ASP A 103 -9.83 2.43 15.77
C ASP A 103 -9.54 2.22 14.28
N TYR A 104 -9.97 3.16 13.43
CA TYR A 104 -9.65 3.14 11.99
C TYR A 104 -8.14 3.11 11.73
N LEU A 105 -7.36 3.96 12.42
CA LEU A 105 -5.90 3.98 12.28
C LEU A 105 -5.27 2.64 12.70
N LYS A 106 -5.76 2.02 13.78
CA LYS A 106 -5.25 0.75 14.30
C LYS A 106 -5.58 -0.41 13.38
N ASP A 107 -6.79 -0.44 12.83
CA ASP A 107 -7.19 -1.43 11.84
C ASP A 107 -6.36 -1.31 10.56
N ALA A 108 -6.19 -0.09 10.05
CA ALA A 108 -5.37 0.16 8.86
C ALA A 108 -3.89 -0.21 9.09
N ALA A 109 -3.32 0.16 10.24
CA ALA A 109 -1.93 -0.15 10.57
C ALA A 109 -1.70 -1.66 10.78
N GLY A 110 -2.62 -2.33 11.48
CA GLY A 110 -2.56 -3.78 11.67
C GLY A 110 -2.70 -4.56 10.37
N LEU A 111 -3.55 -4.08 9.45
CA LEU A 111 -3.67 -4.68 8.13
C LEU A 111 -2.43 -4.43 7.26
N THR A 112 -1.88 -3.21 7.31
CA THR A 112 -0.62 -2.85 6.63
C THR A 112 0.51 -3.78 7.06
N GLN A 113 0.68 -4.01 8.38
CA GLN A 113 1.72 -4.90 8.90
C GLN A 113 1.56 -6.34 8.38
N ARG A 114 0.35 -6.90 8.43
CA ARG A 114 0.09 -8.27 7.95
C ARG A 114 0.33 -8.43 6.45
N LEU A 115 -0.10 -7.46 5.64
CA LEU A 115 0.13 -7.49 4.20
C LEU A 115 1.63 -7.29 3.87
N LEU A 116 2.34 -6.48 4.64
CA LEU A 116 3.79 -6.30 4.50
C LEU A 116 4.56 -7.59 4.82
N GLU A 117 4.14 -8.34 5.83
CA GLU A 117 4.71 -9.66 6.14
C GLU A 117 4.54 -10.62 4.96
N ILE A 118 3.33 -10.69 4.38
CA ILE A 118 3.05 -11.51 3.19
C ILE A 118 3.92 -11.07 2.00
N TYR A 119 3.97 -9.77 1.72
CA TYR A 119 4.82 -9.20 0.68
C TYR A 119 6.29 -9.60 0.87
N THR A 120 6.81 -9.44 2.09
CA THR A 120 8.20 -9.74 2.40
C THR A 120 8.48 -11.23 2.23
N HIS A 121 7.61 -12.10 2.76
CA HIS A 121 7.76 -13.55 2.61
C HIS A 121 7.80 -13.97 1.14
N ARG A 122 6.88 -13.49 0.30
CA ARG A 122 6.85 -13.82 -1.13
C ARG A 122 8.10 -13.34 -1.86
N ASN A 123 8.50 -12.08 -1.67
CA ASN A 123 9.67 -11.52 -2.33
C ASN A 123 11.01 -12.07 -1.81
N THR A 124 11.06 -12.61 -0.59
CA THR A 124 12.24 -13.35 -0.10
C THR A 124 12.28 -14.80 -0.59
N LEU A 125 11.14 -15.43 -0.88
CA LEU A 125 11.05 -16.77 -1.43
C LEU A 125 11.36 -16.81 -2.93
N ASP A 126 11.13 -15.70 -3.64
CA ASP A 126 11.49 -15.53 -5.05
C ASP A 126 12.94 -15.05 -5.25
N ALA A 127 13.72 -14.88 -4.17
CA ALA A 127 15.16 -14.61 -4.24
C ALA A 127 15.95 -15.91 -4.50
N PRO A 128 16.92 -15.92 -5.43
CA PRO A 128 17.63 -17.14 -5.90
C PRO A 128 18.52 -17.81 -4.86
#